data_AF-Q310P1-F1
#
_entry.id   AF-Q310P1-F1
#
_cell.length_a   1.000
_cell.length_b   1.000
_cell.length_c   1.000
_cell.angle_alpha   90.00
_cell.angle_beta   90.00
_cell.angle_gamma   90.00
#
_symmetry.space_group_name_H-M   'P 1'
#
loop_
_entity.id
_entity.type
_entity.pdbx_description
1 polymer ?
#
loop_
_entity_poly.entity_id
_entity_poly.type
_entity_poly.pdbx_seq_one_letter_code
_entity_poly.pdbx_strand_id
1 'polypeptide(L)'
;MDQIAMNIQTSSAAVRFSSLDRTTNYFTEIGNSFGATSFSSTASLTVIAVLCGVIVVLLGVIVVLSYLKRKHGSYVPAGWILRPAEIAQQLQKAIDQRGKVELQFHTPGARRHTTTCLPVALEHDTLLLECSGLEKLSPGWIGRSVECFFCLKSGTHPVYYTFVTTIAGIRMEGEGICMMNVRLPEVLEQRQKRAFLRVEPPEQYVLGMALWAEPLDTTGSMKMNIKDWGKPVLVFIPNKTSDIELVNISAGGARLKVRRERAKKCGLTFTIAERFMLLLDLWEPELGKRDRYWLLCRTQTPFIDFETRDVDLGVQFIGYARNRENSTHELVWQPMKAGEGIEVIGNWAMKRHLELYRERGPEE
;
A
#
# COMPACT_ATOMS: atom_id res chain seq x y z
N MET A 1 24.84 -21.46 -95.83
CA MET A 1 25.15 -20.07 -95.47
C MET A 1 23.83 -19.44 -95.08
N ASP A 2 23.74 -18.91 -93.85
CA ASP A 2 22.67 -18.00 -93.38
C ASP A 2 21.22 -18.56 -93.41
N GLN A 3 20.24 -18.10 -92.61
CA GLN A 3 20.28 -17.27 -91.39
C GLN A 3 18.99 -17.52 -90.55
N ILE A 4 19.12 -17.49 -89.23
CA ILE A 4 18.27 -16.75 -88.25
C ILE A 4 16.72 -16.91 -88.21
N ALA A 5 16.25 -17.17 -86.97
CA ALA A 5 15.04 -16.66 -86.25
C ALA A 5 13.73 -17.49 -86.11
N MET A 6 13.31 -17.55 -84.83
CA MET A 6 11.93 -17.41 -84.30
C MET A 6 10.87 -18.50 -84.60
N ASN A 7 9.89 -18.83 -83.73
CA ASN A 7 9.62 -18.56 -82.30
C ASN A 7 8.43 -19.47 -81.81
N ILE A 8 8.05 -19.41 -80.53
CA ILE A 8 6.71 -19.76 -79.94
C ILE A 8 6.35 -21.26 -79.70
N GLN A 9 6.64 -21.71 -78.47
CA GLN A 9 5.69 -22.07 -77.38
C GLN A 9 4.45 -23.02 -77.57
N THR A 10 4.34 -23.97 -76.61
CA THR A 10 3.14 -24.62 -75.98
C THR A 10 2.77 -26.12 -76.21
N SER A 11 2.96 -26.90 -75.12
CA SER A 11 2.03 -27.88 -74.49
C SER A 11 1.74 -29.30 -75.05
N SER A 12 2.10 -30.33 -74.24
CA SER A 12 1.42 -31.65 -74.01
C SER A 12 1.33 -32.66 -75.20
N ALA A 13 1.37 -34.01 -75.09
CA ALA A 13 1.68 -35.04 -74.05
C ALA A 13 1.97 -36.40 -74.81
N ALA A 14 2.11 -37.65 -74.28
CA ALA A 14 2.06 -38.20 -72.91
C ALA A 14 2.75 -39.60 -72.80
N VAL A 15 3.47 -39.85 -71.68
CA VAL A 15 3.42 -41.04 -70.78
C VAL A 15 3.53 -42.50 -71.32
N ARG A 16 4.52 -43.27 -70.79
CA ARG A 16 4.40 -44.60 -70.10
C ARG A 16 5.81 -45.12 -69.70
N PHE A 17 6.23 -45.16 -68.42
CA PHE A 17 5.93 -46.10 -67.31
C PHE A 17 6.71 -47.44 -67.29
N SER A 18 7.74 -47.52 -66.44
CA SER A 18 8.14 -48.72 -65.67
C SER A 18 9.17 -48.37 -64.56
N SER A 19 8.71 -48.12 -63.33
CA SER A 19 9.60 -47.79 -62.19
C SER A 19 9.00 -48.16 -60.83
N LEU A 20 8.56 -49.42 -60.68
CA LEU A 20 7.74 -49.89 -59.55
C LEU A 20 8.44 -50.87 -58.58
N ASP A 21 9.70 -51.26 -58.82
CA ASP A 21 10.39 -52.31 -58.03
C ASP A 21 11.35 -51.79 -56.93
N ARG A 22 11.53 -50.47 -56.79
CA ARG A 22 12.54 -49.91 -55.85
C ARG A 22 12.00 -49.38 -54.52
N THR A 23 10.72 -49.05 -54.43
CA THR A 23 10.10 -48.56 -53.19
C THR A 23 9.63 -49.70 -52.28
N THR A 24 9.07 -50.77 -52.86
CA THR A 24 8.49 -51.90 -52.11
C THR A 24 9.50 -52.60 -51.21
N ASN A 25 10.74 -52.82 -51.72
CA ASN A 25 11.81 -53.49 -50.99
C ASN A 25 12.34 -52.67 -49.80
N TYR A 26 12.34 -51.34 -49.88
CA TYR A 26 12.85 -50.49 -48.80
C TYR A 26 11.90 -50.50 -47.58
N PHE A 27 10.58 -50.56 -47.83
CA PHE A 27 9.60 -50.66 -46.75
C PHE A 27 9.52 -52.05 -46.12
N THR A 28 9.78 -53.14 -46.87
CA THR A 28 9.92 -54.49 -46.27
C THR A 28 11.23 -54.64 -45.51
N GLU A 29 12.34 -54.02 -45.94
CA GLU A 29 13.62 -54.05 -45.22
C GLU A 29 13.57 -53.23 -43.91
N ILE A 30 12.88 -52.08 -43.92
CA ILE A 30 12.56 -51.32 -42.69
C ILE A 30 11.58 -52.10 -41.80
N GLY A 31 10.52 -52.69 -42.36
CA GLY A 31 9.55 -53.49 -41.60
C GLY A 31 10.20 -54.71 -40.94
N ASN A 32 11.09 -55.39 -41.65
CA ASN A 32 11.82 -56.55 -41.14
C ASN A 32 12.89 -56.16 -40.10
N SER A 33 13.53 -54.98 -40.21
CA SER A 33 14.47 -54.53 -39.18
C SER A 33 13.79 -54.09 -37.88
N PHE A 34 12.55 -53.57 -37.93
CA PHE A 34 11.73 -53.40 -36.73
C PHE A 34 11.14 -54.72 -36.18
N GLY A 35 10.91 -55.72 -37.03
CA GLY A 35 10.46 -57.06 -36.61
C GLY A 35 11.58 -57.95 -36.05
N ALA A 36 12.83 -57.73 -36.47
CA ALA A 36 13.98 -58.56 -36.10
C ALA A 36 14.61 -58.20 -34.75
N THR A 37 14.31 -57.03 -34.17
CA THR A 37 14.53 -56.78 -32.72
C THR A 37 13.43 -57.46 -31.91
N SER A 38 13.49 -58.79 -31.91
CA SER A 38 12.75 -59.62 -30.97
C SER A 38 13.22 -59.31 -29.55
N PHE A 39 12.51 -58.38 -28.90
CA PHE A 39 12.55 -58.24 -27.45
C PHE A 39 12.34 -59.63 -26.85
N SER A 40 13.38 -60.19 -26.21
CA SER A 40 13.19 -61.40 -25.42
C SER A 40 12.10 -61.11 -24.40
N SER A 41 11.13 -62.02 -24.24
CA SER A 41 9.95 -61.75 -23.40
C SER A 41 10.34 -61.44 -21.95
N THR A 42 11.51 -61.92 -21.51
CA THR A 42 12.14 -61.58 -20.24
C THR A 42 12.62 -60.12 -20.18
N ALA A 43 13.21 -59.56 -21.25
CA ALA A 43 13.67 -58.18 -21.29
C ALA A 43 12.52 -57.15 -21.41
N SER A 44 11.43 -57.49 -22.11
CA SER A 44 10.25 -56.62 -22.13
C SER A 44 9.52 -56.63 -20.79
N LEU A 45 9.41 -57.80 -20.14
CA LEU A 45 8.82 -57.91 -18.80
C LEU A 45 9.61 -57.15 -17.72
N THR A 46 10.96 -57.16 -17.75
CA THR A 46 11.76 -56.39 -16.79
C THR A 46 11.62 -54.88 -17.00
N VAL A 47 11.60 -54.41 -18.26
CA VAL A 47 11.38 -52.98 -18.56
C VAL A 47 9.99 -52.51 -18.10
N ILE A 48 8.94 -53.32 -18.33
CA ILE A 48 7.58 -53.03 -17.84
C ILE A 48 7.53 -53.02 -16.32
N ALA A 49 8.15 -54.01 -15.65
CA ALA A 49 8.18 -54.07 -14.19
C ALA A 49 8.89 -52.85 -13.56
N VAL A 50 10.01 -52.40 -14.15
CA VAL A 50 10.73 -51.19 -13.73
C VAL A 50 9.86 -49.94 -13.93
N LEU A 51 9.19 -49.79 -15.08
CA LEU A 51 8.27 -48.67 -15.34
C LEU A 51 7.11 -48.64 -14.34
N CYS A 52 6.48 -49.78 -14.07
CA CYS A 52 5.43 -49.89 -13.05
C CYS A 52 5.96 -49.54 -11.66
N GLY A 53 7.17 -50.00 -11.29
CA GLY A 53 7.83 -49.64 -10.04
C GLY A 53 8.05 -48.14 -9.90
N VAL A 54 8.55 -47.48 -10.95
CA VAL A 54 8.74 -46.02 -10.99
C VAL A 54 7.41 -45.28 -10.85
N ILE A 55 6.35 -45.72 -11.52
CA ILE A 55 5.01 -45.12 -11.39
C ILE A 55 4.48 -45.28 -9.96
N VAL A 56 4.62 -46.45 -9.34
CA VAL A 56 4.19 -46.68 -7.94
C VAL A 56 4.97 -45.79 -6.97
N VAL A 57 6.28 -45.62 -7.16
CA VAL A 57 7.10 -44.70 -6.35
C VAL A 57 6.67 -43.25 -6.55
N LEU A 58 6.44 -42.81 -7.79
CA LEU A 58 5.96 -41.45 -8.08
C LEU A 58 4.58 -41.18 -7.47
N LEU A 59 3.64 -42.12 -7.57
CA LEU A 59 2.34 -42.02 -6.91
C LEU A 59 2.48 -41.97 -5.38
N GLY A 60 3.36 -42.79 -4.80
CA GLY A 60 3.70 -42.75 -3.37
C GLY A 60 4.25 -41.39 -2.95
N VAL A 61 5.17 -40.81 -3.71
CA VAL A 61 5.72 -39.46 -3.48
C VAL A 61 4.63 -38.39 -3.59
N ILE A 62 3.74 -38.46 -4.59
CA ILE A 62 2.61 -37.52 -4.74
C ILE A 62 1.64 -37.62 -3.55
N VAL A 63 1.34 -38.84 -3.07
CA VAL A 63 0.51 -39.07 -1.88
C VAL A 63 1.18 -38.52 -0.61
N VAL A 64 2.48 -38.77 -0.41
CA VAL A 64 3.23 -38.25 0.74
C VAL A 64 3.32 -36.72 0.70
N LEU A 65 3.65 -36.11 -0.45
CA LEU A 65 3.72 -34.66 -0.60
C LEU A 65 2.36 -33.99 -0.40
N SER A 66 1.27 -34.57 -0.92
CA SER A 66 -0.08 -34.04 -0.70
C SER A 66 -0.57 -34.24 0.74
N TYR A 67 -0.18 -35.32 1.42
CA TYR A 67 -0.43 -35.52 2.84
C TYR A 67 0.35 -34.51 3.72
N LEU A 68 1.65 -34.30 3.43
CA LEU A 68 2.46 -33.30 4.12
C LEU A 68 1.95 -31.87 3.88
N LYS A 69 1.52 -31.54 2.65
CA LYS A 69 0.87 -30.25 2.32
C LYS A 69 -0.48 -30.06 3.02
N ARG A 70 -1.22 -31.14 3.32
CA ARG A 70 -2.43 -31.08 4.15
C ARG A 70 -2.12 -30.95 5.65
N LYS A 71 -0.99 -31.50 6.10
CA LYS A 71 -0.58 -31.48 7.52
C LYS A 71 0.08 -30.16 7.92
N HIS A 72 0.85 -29.53 7.00
CA HIS A 72 1.15 -28.11 7.07
C HIS A 72 -0.07 -27.31 6.62
N GLY A 73 -1.08 -27.21 7.49
CA GLY A 73 -2.19 -26.30 7.28
C GLY A 73 -1.65 -24.90 6.98
N SER A 74 -2.09 -24.30 5.87
CA SER A 74 -1.60 -22.99 5.41
C SER A 74 -1.61 -22.01 6.57
N TYR A 75 -0.43 -21.47 6.91
CA TYR A 75 -0.31 -20.48 7.97
C TYR A 75 -1.11 -19.23 7.55
N VAL A 76 -2.26 -19.03 8.18
CA VAL A 76 -3.09 -17.84 8.02
C VAL A 76 -2.65 -16.85 9.10
N PRO A 77 -2.08 -15.68 8.72
CA PRO A 77 -1.70 -14.66 9.69
C PRO A 77 -2.89 -14.21 10.54
N ALA A 78 -2.64 -13.87 11.81
CA ALA A 78 -3.68 -13.37 12.69
C ALA A 78 -4.34 -12.10 12.10
N GLY A 79 -5.68 -12.09 12.06
CA GLY A 79 -6.46 -11.01 11.46
C GLY A 79 -6.77 -11.18 9.97
N TRP A 80 -6.26 -12.21 9.28
CA TRP A 80 -6.64 -12.50 7.90
C TRP A 80 -7.95 -13.29 7.82
N ILE A 81 -8.90 -12.79 7.04
CA ILE A 81 -10.18 -13.43 6.73
C ILE A 81 -10.10 -13.92 5.29
N LEU A 82 -10.17 -15.24 5.11
CA LEU A 82 -10.03 -15.93 3.80
C LEU A 82 -11.34 -16.57 3.30
N ARG A 83 -12.36 -16.70 4.16
CA ARG A 83 -13.62 -17.34 3.78
C ARG A 83 -14.50 -16.34 3.02
N PRO A 84 -14.87 -16.59 1.75
CA PRO A 84 -15.63 -15.61 0.95
C PRO A 84 -16.93 -15.14 1.61
N ALA A 85 -17.63 -16.02 2.32
CA ALA A 85 -18.83 -15.68 3.09
C ALA A 85 -18.54 -14.70 4.25
N GLU A 86 -17.40 -14.81 4.93
CA GLU A 86 -17.01 -13.88 6.00
C GLU A 86 -16.54 -12.53 5.43
N ILE A 87 -15.82 -12.56 4.30
CA ILE A 87 -15.42 -11.36 3.55
C ILE A 87 -16.67 -10.60 3.12
N ALA A 88 -17.62 -11.28 2.45
CA ALA A 88 -18.90 -10.71 2.05
C ALA A 88 -19.68 -10.18 3.26
N GLN A 89 -19.68 -10.87 4.41
CA GLN A 89 -20.33 -10.37 5.63
C GLN A 89 -19.71 -9.07 6.16
N GLN A 90 -18.39 -8.90 6.17
CA GLN A 90 -17.78 -7.64 6.61
C GLN A 90 -17.99 -6.51 5.59
N LEU A 91 -17.99 -6.82 4.29
CA LEU A 91 -18.31 -5.84 3.24
C LEU A 91 -19.78 -5.43 3.26
N GLN A 92 -20.71 -6.35 3.57
CA GLN A 92 -22.12 -6.04 3.76
C GLN A 92 -22.31 -5.11 4.95
N LYS A 93 -21.67 -5.38 6.09
CA LYS A 93 -21.65 -4.45 7.23
C LYS A 93 -21.11 -3.07 6.86
N ALA A 94 -20.15 -2.98 5.93
CA ALA A 94 -19.64 -1.69 5.46
C ALA A 94 -20.72 -0.92 4.68
N ILE A 95 -21.53 -1.60 3.85
CA ILE A 95 -22.70 -1.04 3.17
C ILE A 95 -23.76 -0.61 4.20
N ASP A 96 -24.13 -1.51 5.10
CA ASP A 96 -25.18 -1.28 6.12
C ASP A 96 -24.85 -0.08 7.03
N GLN A 97 -23.58 0.07 7.41
CA GLN A 97 -23.09 1.20 8.21
C GLN A 97 -22.78 2.46 7.39
N ARG A 98 -22.92 2.42 6.06
CA ARG A 98 -22.43 3.45 5.11
C ARG A 98 -20.97 3.86 5.40
N GLY A 99 -20.15 2.86 5.74
CA GLY A 99 -18.75 3.02 6.13
C GLY A 99 -17.89 3.47 4.96
N LYS A 100 -17.23 4.62 5.10
CA LYS A 100 -16.34 5.16 4.06
C LYS A 100 -15.22 4.17 3.73
N VAL A 101 -15.05 3.88 2.44
CA VAL A 101 -13.95 3.10 1.87
C VAL A 101 -12.95 4.10 1.28
N GLU A 102 -11.72 4.10 1.77
CA GLU A 102 -10.61 4.80 1.14
C GLU A 102 -9.96 3.91 0.10
N LEU A 103 -9.98 4.33 -1.17
CA LEU A 103 -9.38 3.62 -2.29
C LEU A 103 -8.07 4.31 -2.68
N GLN A 104 -6.97 3.56 -2.70
CA GLN A 104 -5.63 4.05 -3.01
C GLN A 104 -5.05 3.25 -4.18
N PHE A 105 -4.55 3.93 -5.22
CA PHE A 105 -3.86 3.25 -6.32
C PHE A 105 -2.53 2.64 -5.87
N HIS A 106 -2.29 1.37 -6.21
CA HIS A 106 -1.03 0.71 -5.89
C HIS A 106 0.06 1.04 -6.93
N THR A 107 0.60 2.26 -6.85
CA THR A 107 1.67 2.73 -7.75
C THR A 107 3.02 2.77 -7.02
N PRO A 108 4.00 1.91 -7.37
CA PRO A 108 5.34 1.95 -6.78
C PRO A 108 6.01 3.31 -7.00
N GLY A 109 6.57 3.90 -5.93
CA GLY A 109 7.34 5.14 -5.98
C GLY A 109 6.55 6.45 -6.19
N ALA A 110 5.24 6.40 -6.44
CA ALA A 110 4.42 7.60 -6.64
C ALA A 110 3.72 8.09 -5.35
N ARG A 111 3.28 9.35 -5.36
CA ARG A 111 2.47 9.94 -4.29
C ARG A 111 1.14 9.18 -4.18
N ARG A 112 0.78 8.75 -2.97
CA ARG A 112 -0.47 8.03 -2.67
C ARG A 112 -1.68 8.96 -2.88
N HIS A 113 -2.27 8.92 -4.07
CA HIS A 113 -3.60 9.50 -4.29
C HIS A 113 -4.66 8.55 -3.73
N THR A 114 -5.42 9.05 -2.77
CA THR A 114 -6.51 8.34 -2.10
C THR A 114 -7.83 9.01 -2.45
N THR A 115 -8.81 8.23 -2.90
CA THR A 115 -10.19 8.67 -3.15
C THR A 115 -11.07 8.14 -2.03
N THR A 116 -12.04 8.94 -1.57
CA THR A 116 -13.05 8.46 -0.62
C THR A 116 -14.28 7.98 -1.39
N CYS A 117 -14.68 6.75 -1.11
CA CYS A 117 -15.81 6.09 -1.73
C CYS A 117 -16.83 5.63 -0.66
N LEU A 118 -18.07 5.43 -1.08
CA LEU A 118 -19.12 4.77 -0.30
C LEU A 118 -19.42 3.40 -0.92
N PRO A 119 -19.47 2.31 -0.14
CA PRO A 119 -19.90 1.02 -0.63
C PRO A 119 -21.43 1.01 -0.75
N VAL A 120 -21.94 0.69 -1.94
CA VAL A 120 -23.36 0.80 -2.28
C VAL A 120 -24.03 -0.58 -2.32
N ALA A 121 -23.41 -1.55 -2.97
CA ALA A 121 -23.96 -2.89 -3.15
C ALA A 121 -22.86 -3.95 -3.27
N LEU A 122 -23.16 -5.17 -2.82
CA LEU A 122 -22.43 -6.37 -3.19
C LEU A 122 -23.15 -7.04 -4.37
N GLU A 123 -22.44 -7.19 -5.47
CA GLU A 123 -22.83 -8.04 -6.61
C GLU A 123 -22.13 -9.42 -6.47
N HIS A 124 -22.37 -10.34 -7.41
CA HIS A 124 -21.91 -11.74 -7.28
C HIS A 124 -20.38 -11.89 -7.11
N ASP A 125 -19.59 -11.07 -7.79
CA ASP A 125 -18.12 -11.08 -7.77
C ASP A 125 -17.49 -9.69 -7.61
N THR A 126 -18.31 -8.64 -7.44
CA THR A 126 -17.83 -7.25 -7.27
C THR A 126 -18.51 -6.50 -6.12
N LEU A 127 -17.80 -5.52 -5.59
CA LEU A 127 -18.30 -4.48 -4.69
C LEU A 127 -18.48 -3.20 -5.51
N LEU A 128 -19.69 -2.66 -5.50
CA LEU A 128 -20.02 -1.38 -6.12
C LEU A 128 -19.66 -0.24 -5.17
N LEU A 129 -18.80 0.67 -5.62
CA LEU A 129 -18.34 1.85 -4.89
C LEU A 129 -18.80 3.14 -5.59
N GLU A 130 -19.46 4.02 -4.86
CA GLU A 130 -19.70 5.41 -5.27
C GLU A 130 -18.47 6.25 -4.89
N CYS A 131 -17.76 6.79 -5.89
CA CYS A 131 -16.54 7.57 -5.70
C CYS A 131 -16.82 9.06 -5.70
N SER A 132 -16.48 9.74 -4.59
CA SER A 132 -16.63 11.20 -4.48
C SER A 132 -15.38 11.95 -4.98
N GLY A 133 -15.58 13.10 -5.64
CA GLY A 133 -14.50 14.02 -6.03
C GLY A 133 -13.66 13.60 -7.25
N LEU A 134 -14.17 12.72 -8.11
CA LEU A 134 -13.49 12.32 -9.36
C LEU A 134 -14.07 13.02 -10.59
N GLU A 135 -13.47 14.16 -10.97
CA GLU A 135 -13.90 14.95 -12.14
C GLU A 135 -13.66 14.26 -13.50
N LYS A 136 -12.70 13.31 -13.56
CA LYS A 136 -12.32 12.61 -14.80
C LYS A 136 -12.06 11.14 -14.56
N LEU A 137 -12.97 10.30 -15.03
CA LEU A 137 -12.72 8.87 -15.19
C LEU A 137 -11.75 8.61 -16.35
N SER A 138 -10.74 7.76 -16.12
CA SER A 138 -9.89 7.23 -17.19
C SER A 138 -10.23 5.75 -17.44
N PRO A 139 -10.61 5.36 -18.67
CA PRO A 139 -10.82 3.94 -19.03
C PRO A 139 -9.61 3.06 -18.71
N GLY A 140 -8.40 3.62 -18.76
CA GLY A 140 -7.15 2.93 -18.42
C GLY A 140 -6.98 2.60 -16.92
N TRP A 141 -7.98 2.84 -16.08
CA TRP A 141 -8.03 2.35 -14.69
C TRP A 141 -8.57 0.92 -14.57
N ILE A 142 -9.38 0.46 -15.54
CA ILE A 142 -9.88 -0.92 -15.54
C ILE A 142 -8.69 -1.89 -15.56
N GLY A 143 -8.73 -2.91 -14.71
CA GLY A 143 -7.65 -3.87 -14.50
C GLY A 143 -6.52 -3.40 -13.58
N ARG A 144 -6.50 -2.13 -13.12
CA ARG A 144 -5.49 -1.67 -12.16
C ARG A 144 -5.75 -2.23 -10.76
N SER A 145 -4.66 -2.53 -10.06
CA SER A 145 -4.67 -2.90 -8.65
C SER A 145 -4.81 -1.67 -7.74
N VAL A 146 -5.69 -1.79 -6.75
CA VAL A 146 -6.00 -0.78 -5.74
C VAL A 146 -6.01 -1.41 -4.36
N GLU A 147 -5.53 -0.68 -3.37
CA GLU A 147 -5.69 -0.99 -1.94
C GLU A 147 -6.94 -0.27 -1.44
N CYS A 148 -7.88 -1.01 -0.87
CA CYS A 148 -9.13 -0.51 -0.31
C CYS A 148 -9.10 -0.66 1.21
N PHE A 149 -9.35 0.44 1.92
CA PHE A 149 -9.31 0.51 3.38
C PHE A 149 -10.68 0.95 3.92
N PHE A 150 -11.22 0.29 4.94
CA PHE A 150 -12.48 0.70 5.58
C PHE A 150 -12.50 0.44 7.09
N CYS A 151 -13.52 0.99 7.74
CA CYS A 151 -13.74 0.92 9.18
C CYS A 151 -15.15 0.42 9.47
N LEU A 152 -15.29 -0.59 10.32
CA LEU A 152 -16.56 -1.01 10.90
C LEU A 152 -16.63 -0.59 12.37
N LYS A 153 -17.79 -0.10 12.81
CA LYS A 153 -18.13 -0.01 14.23
C LYS A 153 -18.52 -1.40 14.71
N SER A 154 -17.81 -1.94 15.70
CA SER A 154 -18.06 -3.28 16.24
C SER A 154 -17.92 -3.25 17.77
N GLY A 155 -19.04 -3.00 18.46
CA GLY A 155 -19.02 -2.73 19.90
C GLY A 155 -18.38 -1.37 20.21
N THR A 156 -17.58 -1.32 21.28
CA THR A 156 -16.93 -0.10 21.79
C THR A 156 -15.78 0.43 20.93
N HIS A 157 -15.22 -0.38 20.02
CA HIS A 157 -14.01 -0.02 19.27
C HIS A 157 -14.18 -0.15 17.75
N PRO A 158 -13.60 0.78 16.96
CA PRO A 158 -13.56 0.67 15.52
C PRO A 158 -12.61 -0.44 15.07
N VAL A 159 -13.10 -1.35 14.23
CA VAL A 159 -12.29 -2.39 13.60
C VAL A 159 -11.97 -1.97 12.17
N TYR A 160 -10.69 -2.04 11.82
CA TYR A 160 -10.16 -1.55 10.57
C TYR A 160 -9.74 -2.71 9.67
N TYR A 161 -10.11 -2.61 8.39
CA TYR A 161 -9.84 -3.62 7.38
C TYR A 161 -9.15 -3.00 6.16
N THR A 162 -8.22 -3.74 5.57
CA THR A 162 -7.65 -3.45 4.25
C THR A 162 -7.75 -4.68 3.36
N PHE A 163 -7.86 -4.47 2.05
CA PHE A 163 -7.76 -5.51 1.03
C PHE A 163 -7.19 -4.94 -0.26
N VAL A 164 -6.52 -5.78 -1.04
CA VAL A 164 -6.07 -5.44 -2.40
C VAL A 164 -7.02 -6.08 -3.40
N THR A 165 -7.42 -5.33 -4.42
CA THR A 165 -8.33 -5.79 -5.47
C THR A 165 -8.03 -5.11 -6.81
N THR A 166 -8.68 -5.54 -7.88
CA THR A 166 -8.62 -4.93 -9.21
C THR A 166 -9.93 -4.21 -9.55
N ILE A 167 -9.83 -3.04 -10.17
CA ILE A 167 -10.98 -2.34 -10.76
C ILE A 167 -11.54 -3.18 -11.91
N ALA A 168 -12.78 -3.64 -11.78
CA ALA A 168 -13.49 -4.43 -12.80
C ALA A 168 -14.21 -3.54 -13.82
N GLY A 169 -14.75 -2.40 -13.39
CA GLY A 169 -15.47 -1.47 -14.25
C GLY A 169 -15.63 -0.09 -13.63
N ILE A 170 -15.89 0.90 -14.47
CA ILE A 170 -16.20 2.28 -14.10
C ILE A 170 -17.35 2.79 -14.97
N ARG A 171 -18.29 3.52 -14.38
CA ARG A 171 -19.39 4.20 -15.08
C ARG A 171 -19.67 5.56 -14.43
N MET A 172 -20.17 6.51 -15.21
CA MET A 172 -20.77 7.73 -14.67
C MET A 172 -22.27 7.50 -14.52
N GLU A 173 -22.87 8.00 -13.44
CA GLU A 173 -24.29 7.91 -13.17
C GLU A 173 -24.82 9.33 -12.90
N GLY A 174 -25.58 9.90 -13.84
CA GLY A 174 -26.04 11.29 -13.76
C GLY A 174 -24.92 12.35 -13.82
N GLU A 175 -25.18 13.53 -13.24
CA GLU A 175 -24.22 14.64 -13.18
C GLU A 175 -23.15 14.42 -12.10
N GLY A 176 -22.06 13.76 -12.48
CA GLY A 176 -20.81 13.76 -11.71
C GLY A 176 -20.66 12.66 -10.66
N ILE A 177 -21.65 11.76 -10.48
CA ILE A 177 -21.48 10.59 -9.61
C ILE A 177 -20.68 9.53 -10.37
N CYS A 178 -19.51 9.19 -9.84
CA CYS A 178 -18.66 8.13 -10.37
C CYS A 178 -18.97 6.82 -9.65
N MET A 179 -19.29 5.77 -10.40
CA MET A 179 -19.57 4.43 -9.87
C MET A 179 -18.48 3.46 -10.36
N MET A 180 -17.86 2.73 -9.42
CA MET A 180 -16.73 1.85 -9.67
C MET A 180 -17.00 0.45 -9.12
N ASN A 181 -16.97 -0.55 -9.99
CA ASN A 181 -16.99 -1.96 -9.58
C ASN A 181 -15.55 -2.40 -9.33
N VAL A 182 -15.25 -2.85 -8.11
CA VAL A 182 -13.99 -3.54 -7.77
C VAL A 182 -14.29 -5.00 -7.48
N ARG A 183 -13.39 -5.92 -7.82
CA ARG A 183 -13.61 -7.36 -7.51
C ARG A 183 -13.67 -7.60 -5.99
N LEU A 184 -14.41 -8.62 -5.57
CA LEU A 184 -14.30 -9.10 -4.20
C LEU A 184 -12.88 -9.63 -3.94
N PRO A 185 -12.26 -9.32 -2.79
CA PRO A 185 -10.92 -9.79 -2.48
C PRO A 185 -10.92 -11.27 -2.06
N GLU A 186 -9.84 -11.97 -2.37
CA GLU A 186 -9.56 -13.32 -1.84
C GLU A 186 -9.10 -13.28 -0.37
N VAL A 187 -8.55 -12.15 0.07
CA VAL A 187 -8.02 -11.92 1.42
C VAL A 187 -8.50 -10.57 1.93
N LEU A 188 -9.16 -10.56 3.09
CA LEU A 188 -9.48 -9.36 3.83
C LEU A 188 -8.64 -9.31 5.11
N GLU A 189 -7.79 -8.29 5.26
CA GLU A 189 -6.88 -8.16 6.39
C GLU A 189 -7.41 -7.18 7.44
N GLN A 190 -7.64 -7.63 8.66
CA GLN A 190 -7.84 -6.76 9.81
C GLN A 190 -6.51 -6.11 10.22
N ARG A 191 -6.30 -4.85 9.84
CA ARG A 191 -5.07 -4.09 10.13
C ARG A 191 -5.34 -2.80 10.88
N GLN A 192 -4.53 -2.50 11.88
CA GLN A 192 -4.49 -1.17 12.49
C GLN A 192 -4.03 -0.14 11.44
N LYS A 193 -4.90 0.82 11.08
CA LYS A 193 -4.65 1.82 10.02
C LYS A 193 -3.34 2.59 10.16
N ARG A 194 -2.87 2.77 11.39
CA ARG A 194 -1.75 3.63 11.76
C ARG A 194 -0.62 2.76 12.27
N ALA A 195 0.54 2.82 11.61
CA ALA A 195 1.77 2.15 12.04
C ALA A 195 2.27 2.65 13.42
N PHE A 196 1.80 3.81 13.87
CA PHE A 196 2.12 4.39 15.16
C PHE A 196 0.84 4.80 15.90
N LEU A 197 0.79 4.46 17.19
CA LEU A 197 -0.21 4.94 18.12
C LEU A 197 -0.23 6.48 18.14
N ARG A 198 -1.42 7.06 18.12
CA ARG A 198 -1.62 8.51 18.32
C ARG A 198 -2.22 8.73 19.71
N VAL A 199 -1.64 9.67 20.45
CA VAL A 199 -2.22 10.18 21.69
C VAL A 199 -2.65 11.63 21.48
N GLU A 200 -3.76 12.00 22.11
CA GLU A 200 -4.21 13.39 22.28
C GLU A 200 -3.70 13.82 23.67
N PRO A 201 -2.56 14.53 23.77
CA PRO A 201 -1.94 14.81 25.05
C PRO A 201 -2.69 15.93 25.78
N PRO A 202 -2.99 15.77 27.09
CA PRO A 202 -3.44 16.88 27.93
C PRO A 202 -2.52 18.10 27.81
N GLU A 203 -3.09 19.32 27.76
CA GLU A 203 -2.34 20.56 27.53
C GLU A 203 -1.18 20.75 28.51
N GLN A 204 -1.34 20.30 29.77
CA GLN A 204 -0.31 20.33 30.82
C GLN A 204 0.99 19.60 30.45
N TYR A 205 0.95 18.71 29.46
CA TYR A 205 2.13 17.99 28.96
C TYR A 205 2.81 18.67 27.77
N VAL A 206 2.21 19.74 27.21
CA VAL A 206 2.78 20.53 26.10
C VAL A 206 3.37 21.82 26.67
N LEU A 207 4.68 21.86 26.85
CA LEU A 207 5.39 22.97 27.51
C LEU A 207 5.70 24.14 26.55
N GLY A 208 5.60 23.91 25.24
CA GLY A 208 5.77 24.94 24.23
C GLY A 208 5.92 24.38 22.83
N MET A 209 5.59 25.20 21.83
CA MET A 209 5.90 24.93 20.43
C MET A 209 6.35 26.20 19.72
N ALA A 210 7.18 26.06 18.69
CA ALA A 210 7.50 27.15 17.78
C ALA A 210 7.71 26.60 16.37
N LEU A 211 7.22 27.33 15.36
CA LEU A 211 7.26 26.93 13.95
C LEU A 211 8.01 27.98 13.13
N TRP A 212 8.94 27.54 12.28
CA TRP A 212 9.61 28.36 11.26
C TRP A 212 9.38 27.73 9.88
N ALA A 213 9.38 28.54 8.82
CA ALA A 213 9.58 28.01 7.46
C ALA A 213 10.91 27.25 7.38
N GLU A 214 11.07 26.29 6.44
CA GLU A 214 12.32 25.52 6.29
C GLU A 214 13.51 26.49 6.09
N PRO A 215 14.49 26.54 7.03
CA PRO A 215 15.50 27.58 7.06
C PRO A 215 16.64 27.22 6.11
N LEU A 216 16.42 27.46 4.83
CA LEU A 216 17.41 27.21 3.79
C LEU A 216 18.45 28.34 3.70
N ASP A 217 19.65 27.98 3.26
CA ASP A 217 20.69 28.92 2.84
C ASP A 217 20.60 29.24 1.33
N THR A 218 21.54 30.03 0.82
CA THR A 218 21.60 30.42 -0.60
C THR A 218 21.89 29.26 -1.56
N THR A 219 22.31 28.10 -1.05
CA THR A 219 22.54 26.87 -1.83
C THR A 219 21.33 25.92 -1.80
N GLY A 220 20.31 26.23 -0.99
CA GLY A 220 19.20 25.32 -0.72
C GLY A 220 19.51 24.26 0.34
N SER A 221 20.62 24.39 1.07
CA SER A 221 20.97 23.52 2.19
C SER A 221 20.37 24.04 3.51
N MET A 222 20.18 23.16 4.49
CA MET A 222 19.57 23.53 5.77
C MET A 222 20.56 24.28 6.67
N LYS A 223 20.17 25.45 7.16
CA LYS A 223 20.95 26.22 8.14
C LYS A 223 21.03 25.46 9.47
N MET A 224 22.23 25.10 9.88
CA MET A 224 22.47 24.28 11.09
C MET A 224 22.37 25.08 12.40
N ASN A 225 22.55 26.40 12.35
CA ASN A 225 22.54 27.29 13.51
C ASN A 225 21.19 28.02 13.64
N ILE A 226 20.50 27.79 14.76
CA ILE A 226 19.16 28.31 15.04
C ILE A 226 19.10 29.84 15.04
N LYS A 227 20.21 30.53 15.33
CA LYS A 227 20.26 32.01 15.32
C LYS A 227 20.01 32.59 13.93
N ASP A 228 20.33 31.84 12.88
CA ASP A 228 20.26 32.29 11.48
C ASP A 228 18.88 32.06 10.83
N TRP A 229 17.93 31.53 11.61
CA TRP A 229 16.55 31.22 11.21
C TRP A 229 15.58 32.40 11.45
N GLY A 230 15.98 33.38 12.26
CA GLY A 230 15.12 34.48 12.67
C GLY A 230 14.01 34.05 13.65
N LYS A 231 12.92 34.84 13.68
CA LYS A 231 11.80 34.62 14.60
C LYS A 231 10.85 33.53 14.10
N PRO A 232 10.28 32.70 14.98
CA PRO A 232 9.23 31.76 14.60
C PRO A 232 7.98 32.50 14.11
N VAL A 233 7.29 31.88 13.14
CA VAL A 233 6.08 32.39 12.50
C VAL A 233 4.86 32.17 13.39
N LEU A 234 4.78 30.99 14.02
CA LEU A 234 3.75 30.61 15.00
C LEU A 234 4.40 30.13 16.30
N VAL A 235 3.82 30.49 17.43
CA VAL A 235 4.31 30.13 18.78
C VAL A 235 3.17 29.68 19.69
N PHE A 236 3.40 28.59 20.42
CA PHE A 236 2.62 28.19 21.59
C PHE A 236 3.48 28.32 22.84
N ILE A 237 3.00 29.10 23.81
CA ILE A 237 3.54 29.19 25.17
C ILE A 237 2.33 29.15 26.11
N PRO A 238 2.22 28.15 27.00
CA PRO A 238 1.12 28.06 27.97
C PRO A 238 0.87 29.39 28.69
N ASN A 239 -0.40 29.75 28.84
CA ASN A 239 -0.88 30.98 29.49
C ASN A 239 -0.36 32.31 28.88
N LYS A 240 0.26 32.31 27.69
CA LYS A 240 0.83 33.52 27.07
C LYS A 240 0.56 33.67 25.57
N THR A 241 0.64 32.60 24.78
CA THR A 241 0.47 32.67 23.32
C THR A 241 -0.04 31.34 22.78
N SER A 242 -1.07 31.38 21.93
CA SER A 242 -1.75 30.20 21.38
C SER A 242 -1.99 30.39 19.87
N ASP A 243 -0.90 30.56 19.13
CA ASP A 243 -0.95 30.67 17.66
C ASP A 243 -1.21 29.31 16.99
N ILE A 244 -0.76 28.25 17.65
CA ILE A 244 -0.75 26.86 17.19
C ILE A 244 -1.04 25.93 18.39
N GLU A 245 -1.69 24.80 18.13
CA GLU A 245 -2.17 23.84 19.12
C GLU A 245 -1.80 22.41 18.65
N LEU A 246 -1.42 21.54 19.59
CA LEU A 246 -1.08 20.14 19.31
C LEU A 246 -2.30 19.27 19.58
N VAL A 247 -3.01 18.87 18.52
CA VAL A 247 -4.23 18.06 18.64
C VAL A 247 -3.88 16.60 18.96
N ASN A 248 -2.96 15.99 18.21
CA ASN A 248 -2.39 14.68 18.56
C ASN A 248 -0.96 14.50 18.06
N ILE A 249 -0.27 13.52 18.65
CA ILE A 249 1.10 13.14 18.28
C ILE A 249 1.27 11.62 18.23
N SER A 250 2.17 11.17 17.35
CA SER A 250 2.68 9.79 17.25
C SER A 250 4.16 9.82 16.88
N ALA A 251 4.84 8.66 16.90
CA ALA A 251 6.25 8.57 16.50
C ALA A 251 6.54 9.10 15.07
N GLY A 252 5.59 9.00 14.14
CA GLY A 252 5.78 9.38 12.73
C GLY A 252 5.22 10.75 12.34
N GLY A 253 4.57 11.48 13.24
CA GLY A 253 3.93 12.75 12.91
C GLY A 253 2.93 13.25 13.94
N ALA A 254 2.33 14.40 13.65
CA ALA A 254 1.38 15.09 14.52
C ALA A 254 0.16 15.63 13.72
N ARG A 255 -0.86 16.06 14.45
CA ARG A 255 -1.95 16.91 13.97
C ARG A 255 -1.85 18.24 14.70
N LEU A 256 -1.64 19.32 13.96
CA LEU A 256 -1.53 20.68 14.49
C LEU A 256 -2.74 21.50 14.07
N LYS A 257 -3.25 22.36 14.94
CA LYS A 257 -4.32 23.30 14.62
C LYS A 257 -3.79 24.73 14.71
N VAL A 258 -4.08 25.55 13.71
CA VAL A 258 -3.63 26.95 13.60
C VAL A 258 -4.86 27.84 13.47
N ARG A 259 -4.99 28.84 14.34
CA ARG A 259 -6.16 29.75 14.33
C ARG A 259 -6.22 30.55 13.03
N ARG A 260 -7.42 30.66 12.45
CA ARG A 260 -7.70 31.34 11.18
C ARG A 260 -7.03 32.72 11.06
N GLU A 261 -7.18 33.54 12.10
CA GLU A 261 -6.65 34.90 12.15
C GLU A 261 -5.13 34.92 12.03
N ARG A 262 -4.47 33.94 12.67
CA ARG A 262 -3.01 33.85 12.70
C ARG A 262 -2.46 33.30 11.40
N ALA A 263 -3.10 32.26 10.83
CA ALA A 263 -2.77 31.75 9.50
C ALA A 263 -2.82 32.87 8.45
N LYS A 264 -3.90 33.66 8.44
CA LYS A 264 -4.04 34.85 7.58
C LYS A 264 -2.95 35.91 7.84
N LYS A 265 -2.75 36.31 9.10
CA LYS A 265 -1.78 37.36 9.47
C LYS A 265 -0.33 36.99 9.14
N CYS A 266 -0.01 35.71 9.12
CA CYS A 266 1.30 35.18 8.74
C CYS A 266 1.44 34.82 7.26
N GLY A 267 0.38 34.96 6.44
CA GLY A 267 0.40 34.58 5.03
C GLY A 267 0.58 33.07 4.78
N LEU A 268 0.22 32.24 5.76
CA LEU A 268 0.44 30.79 5.71
C LEU A 268 -0.66 30.09 4.91
N THR A 269 -0.27 29.48 3.79
CA THR A 269 -1.17 28.71 2.92
C THR A 269 -1.06 27.19 3.08
N PHE A 270 -0.01 26.71 3.76
CA PHE A 270 0.24 25.30 4.13
C PHE A 270 -0.10 24.30 3.02
N THR A 271 0.68 24.32 1.94
CA THR A 271 0.49 23.45 0.78
C THR A 271 0.93 22.01 1.04
N ILE A 272 0.35 21.04 0.31
CA ILE A 272 0.65 19.63 0.55
C ILE A 272 2.08 19.29 0.08
N ALA A 273 2.87 18.68 0.95
CA ALA A 273 4.32 18.44 0.87
C ALA A 273 5.24 19.66 1.12
N GLU A 274 4.68 20.81 1.51
CA GLU A 274 5.45 21.90 2.10
C GLU A 274 6.20 21.43 3.35
N ARG A 275 7.39 21.99 3.58
CA ARG A 275 8.26 21.63 4.70
C ARG A 275 8.46 22.81 5.63
N PHE A 276 8.58 22.51 6.91
CA PHE A 276 8.79 23.50 7.94
C PHE A 276 9.48 22.90 9.16
N MET A 277 10.04 23.77 9.98
CA MET A 277 10.69 23.44 11.22
C MET A 277 9.73 23.56 12.39
N LEU A 278 9.64 22.51 13.21
CA LEU A 278 8.87 22.50 14.45
C LEU A 278 9.82 22.25 15.63
N LEU A 279 9.85 23.19 16.57
CA LEU A 279 10.29 22.94 17.94
C LEU A 279 9.07 22.48 18.75
N LEU A 280 9.19 21.35 19.43
CA LEU A 280 8.20 20.83 20.36
C LEU A 280 8.87 20.54 21.71
N ASP A 281 8.31 21.07 22.77
CA ASP A 281 8.73 20.81 24.15
C ASP A 281 7.60 20.06 24.89
N LEU A 282 7.90 18.84 25.35
CA LEU A 282 6.98 17.98 26.09
C LEU A 282 7.45 17.81 27.53
N TRP A 283 6.51 17.56 28.44
CA TRP A 283 6.80 17.15 29.82
C TRP A 283 6.86 15.62 29.91
N GLU A 284 7.83 15.09 30.66
CA GLU A 284 7.90 13.68 31.07
C GLU A 284 7.77 13.61 32.60
N PRO A 285 6.54 13.41 33.13
CA PRO A 285 6.26 13.34 34.57
C PRO A 285 7.12 12.37 35.35
N GLU A 286 7.35 11.16 34.82
CA GLU A 286 8.12 10.10 35.51
C GLU A 286 9.56 10.51 35.81
N LEU A 287 10.12 11.39 34.97
CA LEU A 287 11.51 11.85 35.06
C LEU A 287 11.61 13.33 35.47
N GLY A 288 10.48 13.98 35.77
CA GLY A 288 10.41 15.38 36.20
C GLY A 288 11.11 16.35 35.24
N LYS A 289 11.11 16.07 33.92
CA LYS A 289 11.92 16.81 32.94
C LYS A 289 11.14 17.27 31.71
N ARG A 290 11.67 18.31 31.08
CA ARG A 290 11.30 18.76 29.73
C ARG A 290 12.11 17.98 28.70
N ASP A 291 11.43 17.29 27.79
CA ASP A 291 12.04 16.73 26.58
C ASP A 291 11.79 17.66 25.39
N ARG A 292 12.87 17.99 24.67
CA ARG A 292 12.90 18.93 23.56
C ARG A 292 13.17 18.22 22.25
N TYR A 293 12.31 18.45 21.27
CA TYR A 293 12.39 17.86 19.95
C TYR A 293 12.49 18.95 18.87
N TRP A 294 13.57 18.93 18.09
CA TRP A 294 13.67 19.67 16.84
C TRP A 294 13.26 18.73 15.72
N LEU A 295 12.21 19.10 14.98
CA LEU A 295 11.53 18.24 14.03
C LEU A 295 11.48 18.93 12.67
N LEU A 296 11.94 18.22 11.64
CA LEU A 296 11.67 18.60 10.26
C LEU A 296 10.35 17.95 9.84
N CYS A 297 9.36 18.78 9.59
CA CYS A 297 8.00 18.38 9.30
C CYS A 297 7.68 18.56 7.82
N ARG A 298 6.78 17.72 7.31
CA ARG A 298 6.18 17.85 5.97
C ARG A 298 4.67 17.75 6.04
N THR A 299 3.97 18.74 5.49
CA THR A 299 2.50 18.78 5.42
C THR A 299 1.98 17.60 4.58
N GLN A 300 1.09 16.78 5.15
CA GLN A 300 0.43 15.66 4.46
C GLN A 300 -1.03 15.96 4.12
N THR A 301 -1.72 16.67 5.00
CA THR A 301 -3.15 16.98 4.82
C THR A 301 -3.44 18.32 5.47
N PRO A 302 -3.43 19.42 4.68
CA PRO A 302 -4.03 20.67 5.11
C PRO A 302 -5.54 20.58 4.91
N PHE A 303 -6.29 20.90 5.95
CA PHE A 303 -7.74 20.97 5.94
C PHE A 303 -8.15 22.31 6.56
N ILE A 304 -9.17 22.95 6.00
CA ILE A 304 -9.76 24.16 6.59
C ILE A 304 -11.10 23.74 7.17
N ASP A 305 -11.24 23.93 8.48
CA ASP A 305 -12.48 23.62 9.18
C ASP A 305 -13.64 24.47 8.63
N PHE A 306 -14.82 23.89 8.44
CA PHE A 306 -15.91 24.61 7.77
C PHE A 306 -16.50 25.73 8.64
N GLU A 307 -16.63 25.47 9.94
CA GLU A 307 -17.31 26.35 10.90
C GLU A 307 -16.38 27.46 11.40
N THR A 308 -15.24 27.06 11.99
CA THR A 308 -14.25 27.98 12.56
C THR A 308 -13.36 28.62 11.50
N ARG A 309 -13.14 27.91 10.37
CA ARG A 309 -12.12 28.21 9.35
C ARG A 309 -10.70 28.27 9.90
N ASP A 310 -10.46 27.61 11.03
CA ASP A 310 -9.12 27.26 11.49
C ASP A 310 -8.47 26.27 10.51
N VAL A 311 -7.14 26.27 10.49
CA VAL A 311 -6.37 25.37 9.62
C VAL A 311 -5.90 24.18 10.43
N ASP A 312 -6.32 23.00 10.02
CA ASP A 312 -5.92 21.71 10.58
C ASP A 312 -4.84 21.08 9.68
N LEU A 313 -3.74 20.66 10.30
CA LEU A 313 -2.53 20.24 9.61
C LEU A 313 -2.14 18.84 10.08
N GLY A 314 -2.43 17.84 9.26
CA GLY A 314 -1.80 16.53 9.36
C GLY A 314 -0.36 16.63 8.85
N VAL A 315 0.63 16.38 9.71
CA VAL A 315 2.06 16.60 9.42
C VAL A 315 2.86 15.33 9.69
N GLN A 316 3.82 15.01 8.82
CA GLN A 316 4.73 13.88 8.95
C GLN A 316 6.11 14.37 9.42
N PHE A 317 6.74 13.65 10.35
CA PHE A 317 8.15 13.85 10.67
C PHE A 317 9.01 13.18 9.60
N ILE A 318 9.91 13.94 8.98
CA ILE A 318 10.84 13.46 7.94
C ILE A 318 12.32 13.57 8.35
N GLY A 319 12.57 14.17 9.51
CA GLY A 319 13.87 14.24 10.15
C GLY A 319 13.72 14.79 11.55
N TYR A 320 14.71 14.54 12.40
CA TYR A 320 14.80 15.15 13.72
C TYR A 320 16.23 15.57 14.03
N ALA A 321 16.40 16.51 14.94
CA ALA A 321 17.70 17.00 15.34
C ALA A 321 17.89 16.96 16.85
N ARG A 322 19.15 16.85 17.25
CA ARG A 322 19.61 17.17 18.60
C ARG A 322 20.60 18.32 18.54
N ASN A 323 20.72 19.06 19.63
CA ASN A 323 21.81 20.00 19.80
C ASN A 323 23.16 19.25 19.66
N ARG A 324 24.13 19.86 18.96
CA ARG A 324 25.50 19.34 18.89
C ARG A 324 26.10 19.35 20.30
N GLU A 325 26.95 18.37 20.59
CA GLU A 325 27.74 18.34 21.81
C GLU A 325 28.51 19.66 21.97
N ASN A 326 28.44 20.25 23.17
CA ASN A 326 29.00 21.58 23.50
C ASN A 326 28.40 22.80 22.76
N SER A 327 27.28 22.69 22.05
CA SER A 327 26.57 23.84 21.44
C SER A 327 25.07 23.83 21.71
N THR A 328 24.52 24.95 22.19
CA THR A 328 23.08 25.14 22.41
C THR A 328 22.34 25.67 21.18
N HIS A 329 23.05 25.93 20.08
CA HIS A 329 22.54 26.63 18.90
C HIS A 329 22.73 25.87 17.58
N GLU A 330 23.71 24.98 17.52
CA GLU A 330 23.95 24.14 16.34
C GLU A 330 23.21 22.81 16.47
N LEU A 331 22.53 22.41 15.39
CA LEU A 331 21.78 21.17 15.33
C LEU A 331 22.52 20.11 14.50
N VAL A 332 22.46 18.85 14.96
CA VAL A 332 22.88 17.67 14.22
C VAL A 332 21.63 16.94 13.76
N TRP A 333 21.42 16.92 12.45
CA TRP A 333 20.23 16.36 11.80
C TRP A 333 20.35 14.88 11.52
N GLN A 334 19.25 14.16 11.75
CA GLN A 334 19.07 12.76 11.42
C GLN A 334 17.84 12.63 10.51
N PRO A 335 18.02 12.25 9.22
CA PRO A 335 16.90 12.05 8.30
C PRO A 335 16.17 10.75 8.65
N MET A 336 14.84 10.75 8.48
CA MET A 336 14.00 9.56 8.70
C MET A 336 13.69 8.88 7.37
N LYS A 337 13.70 7.55 7.35
CA LYS A 337 13.25 6.74 6.20
C LYS A 337 11.72 6.74 6.10
N ALA A 338 11.22 6.44 4.91
CA ALA A 338 9.78 6.31 4.70
C ALA A 338 9.20 5.16 5.54
N GLY A 339 8.25 5.47 6.43
CA GLY A 339 7.63 4.50 7.36
C GLY A 339 8.34 4.39 8.71
N GLU A 340 9.46 5.09 8.93
CA GLU A 340 10.15 5.17 10.21
C GLU A 340 9.43 6.14 11.17
N GLY A 341 9.66 5.98 12.47
CA GLY A 341 9.12 6.82 13.53
C GLY A 341 10.20 7.15 14.56
N ILE A 342 10.09 8.31 15.20
CA ILE A 342 10.99 8.74 16.27
C ILE A 342 10.65 7.95 17.53
N GLU A 343 11.45 6.92 17.82
CA GLU A 343 11.21 5.95 18.90
C GLU A 343 10.90 6.63 20.24
N VAL A 344 11.69 7.64 20.64
CA VAL A 344 11.49 8.37 21.90
C VAL A 344 10.13 9.08 22.00
N ILE A 345 9.60 9.57 20.88
CA ILE A 345 8.24 10.17 20.82
C ILE A 345 7.18 9.05 20.84
N GLY A 346 7.45 7.91 20.20
CA GLY A 346 6.59 6.73 20.26
C GLY A 346 6.44 6.18 21.68
N ASN A 347 7.56 6.05 22.40
CA ASN A 347 7.59 5.58 23.79
C ASN A 347 6.87 6.57 24.71
N TRP A 348 7.10 7.88 24.54
CA TRP A 348 6.37 8.92 25.28
C TRP A 348 4.85 8.84 25.03
N ALA A 349 4.43 8.73 23.76
CA ALA A 349 3.02 8.64 23.38
C ALA A 349 2.35 7.36 23.93
N MET A 350 3.07 6.24 23.95
CA MET A 350 2.61 4.99 24.57
C MET A 350 2.38 5.14 26.07
N LYS A 351 3.33 5.75 26.81
CA LYS A 351 3.15 6.02 28.25
C LYS A 351 1.92 6.88 28.51
N ARG A 352 1.79 8.03 27.84
CA ARG A 352 0.64 8.94 28.01
C ARG A 352 -0.69 8.23 27.68
N HIS A 353 -0.72 7.37 26.66
CA HIS A 353 -1.92 6.58 26.33
C HIS A 353 -2.31 5.60 27.45
N LEU A 354 -1.34 4.89 28.03
CA LEU A 354 -1.58 3.95 29.12
C LEU A 354 -2.02 4.65 30.42
N GLU A 355 -1.47 5.83 30.72
CA GLU A 355 -1.93 6.66 31.84
C GLU A 355 -3.37 7.12 31.66
N LEU A 356 -3.71 7.71 30.51
CA LEU A 356 -5.07 8.16 30.19
C LEU A 356 -6.09 7.00 30.21
N TYR A 357 -5.65 5.78 29.92
CA TYR A 357 -6.49 4.58 30.03
C TYR A 357 -6.68 4.15 31.50
N ARG A 358 -5.63 4.23 32.33
CA ARG A 358 -5.72 3.96 33.79
C ARG A 358 -6.60 4.97 34.51
N GLU A 359 -6.50 6.25 34.16
CA GLU A 359 -7.30 7.33 34.78
C GLU A 359 -8.80 7.23 34.47
N ARG A 360 -9.18 6.62 33.35
CA ARG A 360 -10.59 6.43 32.97
C ARG A 360 -11.23 5.17 33.58
N GLY A 361 -10.42 4.23 34.06
CA GLY A 361 -10.88 2.93 34.53
C GLY A 361 -11.45 2.04 33.41
N PRO A 362 -11.80 0.78 33.71
CA PRO A 362 -12.71 0.03 32.86
C PRO A 362 -14.12 0.62 33.00
N GLU A 363 -14.68 1.11 31.89
CA GLU A 363 -16.11 1.44 31.83
C GLU A 363 -16.92 0.14 31.98
N GLU A 364 -17.80 0.08 32.98
CA GLU A 364 -18.75 -1.05 33.23
C GLU A 364 -19.94 -1.05 32.25
#